data_AF-A0A1G7NCZ4-F1
#
_entry.id   AF-A0A1G7NCZ4-F1
#
_cell.length_a   1.000
_cell.length_b   1.000
_cell.length_c   1.000
_cell.angle_alpha   90.00
_cell.angle_beta   90.00
_cell.angle_gamma   90.00
#
_symmetry.space_group_name_H-M   'P 1'
#
loop_
_entity.id
_entity.type
_entity.pdbx_description
1 polymer ?
#
loop_
_entity_poly.entity_id
_entity_poly.type
_entity_poly.pdbx_seq_one_letter_code
_entity_poly.pdbx_strand_id
1 'polypeptide(L)'
;MTRKHRKWSREEYDRLDELVKAGWRYADIAADLGRGIIEVQGAAQRIGLMRHDRQGWRRIDWDDIDQAVVDCLEAQLMTIAQVAAHLTAIGKPVSSQSVYRRVAGMPHWIRERARANGAARRSAVAARMRRRQQLKHKEAA
;
A
#
# COMPACT_ATOMS: atom_id res chain seq x y z
N MET A 1 -15.71 23.37 -5.25
CA MET A 1 -14.58 24.18 -4.75
C MET A 1 -13.58 24.39 -5.88
N THR A 2 -13.54 25.57 -6.47
CA THR A 2 -12.62 25.93 -7.55
C THR A 2 -11.20 26.02 -6.97
N ARG A 3 -10.31 25.07 -7.32
CA ARG A 3 -8.90 25.18 -6.91
C ARG A 3 -8.31 26.43 -7.57
N LYS A 4 -8.04 27.48 -6.79
CA LYS A 4 -7.32 28.67 -7.26
C LYS A 4 -5.92 28.22 -7.65
N HIS A 5 -5.65 28.08 -8.95
CA HIS A 5 -4.31 27.80 -9.45
C HIS A 5 -3.39 28.99 -9.14
N ARG A 6 -2.54 28.83 -8.12
CA ARG A 6 -1.48 29.80 -7.79
C ARG A 6 -0.42 29.73 -8.89
N LYS A 7 -0.21 30.83 -9.63
CA LYS A 7 0.88 30.92 -10.63
C LYS A 7 2.23 30.62 -9.97
N TRP A 8 3.13 29.96 -10.69
CA TRP A 8 4.49 29.69 -10.22
C TRP A 8 5.36 30.95 -10.37
N SER A 9 6.01 31.38 -9.30
CA SER A 9 7.03 32.42 -9.35
C SER A 9 8.36 31.84 -9.85
N ARG A 10 9.29 32.72 -10.22
CA ARG A 10 10.63 32.29 -10.61
C ARG A 10 11.39 31.64 -9.44
N GLU A 11 11.29 32.23 -8.26
CA GLU A 11 11.88 31.72 -7.01
C GLU A 11 11.38 30.30 -6.69
N GLU A 12 10.09 30.02 -6.90
CA GLU A 12 9.54 28.67 -6.70
C GLU A 12 10.10 27.66 -7.71
N TYR A 13 10.38 28.07 -8.95
CA TYR A 13 11.03 27.21 -9.93
C TYR A 13 12.49 26.95 -9.59
N ASP A 14 13.23 27.97 -9.16
CA ASP A 14 14.64 27.83 -8.77
C ASP A 14 14.73 26.94 -7.52
N ARG A 15 13.83 27.12 -6.55
CA ARG A 15 13.74 26.26 -5.36
C ARG A 15 13.36 24.82 -5.71
N LEU A 16 12.45 24.61 -6.65
CA LEU A 16 12.12 23.29 -7.16
C LEU A 16 13.34 22.62 -7.79
N ASP A 17 14.11 23.32 -8.61
CA ASP A 17 15.34 22.80 -9.22
C ASP A 17 16.37 22.38 -8.17
N GLU A 18 16.63 23.23 -7.17
CA GLU A 18 17.52 22.93 -6.04
C GLU A 18 17.11 21.65 -5.31
N LEU A 19 15.85 21.55 -4.89
CA LEU A 19 15.37 20.41 -4.09
C LEU A 19 15.35 19.12 -4.91
N VAL A 20 15.00 19.21 -6.20
CA VAL A 20 15.09 18.07 -7.11
C VAL A 20 16.56 17.64 -7.27
N LYS A 21 17.50 18.56 -7.49
CA LYS A 21 18.93 18.21 -7.56
C LYS A 21 19.45 17.60 -6.25
N ALA A 22 18.98 18.11 -5.12
CA ALA A 22 19.27 17.57 -3.78
C ALA A 22 18.61 16.20 -3.50
N GLY A 23 17.82 15.66 -4.43
CA GLY A 23 17.26 14.32 -4.33
C GLY A 23 15.97 14.20 -3.52
N TRP A 24 15.30 15.32 -3.22
CA TRP A 24 14.03 15.31 -2.50
C TRP A 24 12.92 14.65 -3.32
N ARG A 25 11.94 14.03 -2.63
CA ARG A 25 10.75 13.47 -3.27
C ARG A 25 9.74 14.57 -3.54
N TYR A 26 8.93 14.45 -4.58
CA TYR A 26 7.93 15.49 -4.91
C TYR A 26 6.88 15.71 -3.81
N ALA A 27 6.62 14.71 -2.96
CA ALA A 27 5.74 14.87 -1.80
C ALA A 27 6.35 15.83 -0.76
N ASP A 28 7.63 15.69 -0.48
CA ASP A 28 8.34 16.53 0.50
C ASP A 28 8.51 17.96 -0.05
N ILE A 29 8.81 18.09 -1.34
CA ILE A 29 8.88 19.38 -2.05
C ILE A 29 7.51 20.07 -2.04
N ALA A 30 6.42 19.33 -2.21
CA ALA A 30 5.06 19.88 -2.16
C ALA A 30 4.72 20.43 -0.78
N ALA A 31 5.16 19.75 0.29
CA ALA A 31 5.02 20.24 1.66
C ALA A 31 5.86 21.51 1.90
N ASP A 32 7.11 21.55 1.42
CA ASP A 32 8.02 22.70 1.54
C ASP A 32 7.47 23.95 0.82
N LEU A 33 7.01 23.79 -0.42
CA LEU A 33 6.49 24.90 -1.24
C LEU A 33 5.03 25.27 -0.91
N GLY A 34 4.36 24.51 -0.03
CA GLY A 34 2.94 24.67 0.28
C GLY A 34 2.05 24.54 -0.97
N ARG A 35 2.35 23.57 -1.84
CA ARG A 35 1.66 23.32 -3.12
C ARG A 35 1.11 21.89 -3.19
N GLY A 36 0.24 21.63 -4.17
CA GLY A 36 -0.21 20.26 -4.44
C GLY A 36 0.87 19.41 -5.10
N ILE A 37 0.95 18.11 -4.74
CA ILE A 37 1.92 17.17 -5.34
C ILE A 37 1.81 17.12 -6.87
N ILE A 38 0.59 17.11 -7.41
CA ILE A 38 0.35 17.12 -8.86
C ILE A 38 0.85 18.42 -9.50
N GLU A 39 0.75 19.56 -8.80
CA GLU A 39 1.24 20.84 -9.31
C GLU A 39 2.77 20.87 -9.37
N VAL A 40 3.44 20.30 -8.36
CA VAL A 40 4.90 20.15 -8.31
C VAL A 40 5.38 19.20 -9.41
N GLN A 41 4.71 18.06 -9.61
CA GLN A 41 5.04 17.14 -10.69
C GLN A 41 4.89 17.80 -12.07
N GLY A 42 3.78 18.50 -12.30
CA GLY A 42 3.57 19.24 -13.55
C GLY A 42 4.57 20.38 -13.75
N ALA A 43 4.99 21.06 -12.68
CA ALA A 43 6.05 22.06 -12.75
C ALA A 43 7.41 21.45 -13.10
N ALA A 44 7.80 20.37 -12.43
CA ALA A 44 9.02 19.63 -12.72
C ALA A 44 9.03 19.11 -14.16
N GLN A 45 7.88 18.66 -14.68
CA GLN A 45 7.73 18.27 -16.08
C GLN A 45 7.96 19.43 -17.04
N ARG A 46 7.36 20.60 -16.79
CA ARG A 46 7.52 21.80 -17.64
C ARG A 46 8.96 22.29 -17.74
N ILE A 47 9.76 22.11 -16.69
CA ILE A 47 11.17 22.52 -16.67
C ILE A 47 12.16 21.38 -16.98
N GLY A 48 11.66 20.22 -17.43
CA GLY A 48 12.52 19.10 -17.85
C GLY A 48 13.21 18.34 -16.71
N LEU A 49 12.80 18.57 -15.46
CA LEU A 49 13.37 17.95 -14.25
C LEU A 49 12.53 16.78 -13.72
N MET A 50 11.54 16.32 -14.50
CA MET A 50 10.69 15.21 -14.09
C MET A 50 11.50 13.90 -14.09
N ARG A 51 11.56 13.25 -12.93
CA ARG A 51 12.10 11.90 -12.81
C ARG A 51 11.04 10.97 -12.22
N HIS A 52 10.78 9.86 -12.91
CA HIS A 52 9.70 8.92 -12.58
C HIS A 52 9.94 8.19 -11.25
N ASP A 53 11.19 7.98 -10.86
CA ASP A 53 11.59 7.44 -9.55
C ASP A 53 11.16 8.33 -8.37
N ARG A 54 10.86 9.61 -8.61
CA ARG A 54 10.50 10.61 -7.60
C ARG A 54 9.00 10.90 -7.53
N GLN A 55 8.20 10.32 -8.44
CA GLN A 55 6.74 10.53 -8.57
C GLN A 55 5.89 10.09 -7.36
N GLY A 56 6.51 9.52 -6.32
CA GLY A 56 6.02 9.63 -4.96
C GLY A 56 4.55 9.24 -4.74
N TRP A 57 4.25 7.95 -4.87
CA TRP A 57 3.56 7.26 -3.77
C TRP A 57 4.60 6.32 -3.15
N ARG A 58 4.56 6.09 -1.83
CA ARG A 58 5.50 5.21 -1.10
C ARG A 58 5.82 4.00 -1.97
N ARG A 59 7.00 3.96 -2.59
CA ARG A 59 7.44 2.80 -3.36
C ARG A 59 7.61 1.73 -2.30
N ILE A 60 6.67 0.78 -2.28
CA ILE A 60 6.75 -0.37 -1.39
C ILE A 60 8.01 -1.10 -1.84
N ASP A 61 8.98 -1.15 -0.95
CA ASP A 61 10.18 -1.95 -1.18
C ASP A 61 9.78 -3.42 -1.05
N TRP A 62 9.44 -4.03 -2.18
CA TRP A 62 8.95 -5.38 -2.20
C TRP A 62 10.05 -6.39 -1.94
N ASP A 63 11.31 -6.06 -2.27
CA ASP A 63 12.43 -6.97 -2.03
C ASP A 63 12.59 -7.18 -0.52
N ASP A 64 12.38 -6.13 0.28
CA ASP A 64 12.38 -6.16 1.74
C ASP A 64 11.11 -6.76 2.39
N ILE A 65 10.03 -6.91 1.64
CA ILE A 65 8.70 -7.31 2.17
C ILE A 65 8.31 -8.71 1.71
N ASP A 66 8.80 -9.16 0.57
CA ASP A 66 8.42 -10.43 -0.04
C ASP A 66 8.72 -11.60 0.85
N GLN A 67 9.89 -11.63 1.51
CA GLN A 67 10.21 -12.71 2.43
C GLN A 67 9.21 -12.77 3.60
N ALA A 68 8.86 -11.62 4.17
CA ALA A 68 7.86 -11.55 5.24
C ALA A 68 6.46 -12.00 4.75
N VAL A 69 6.09 -11.65 3.52
CA VAL A 69 4.83 -12.13 2.91
C VAL A 69 4.84 -13.65 2.76
N VAL A 70 5.95 -14.22 2.27
CA VAL A 70 6.13 -15.68 2.12
C VAL A 70 6.01 -16.36 3.48
N ASP A 71 6.78 -15.90 4.48
CA ASP A 71 6.78 -16.48 5.83
C ASP A 71 5.40 -16.43 6.49
N CYS A 72 4.68 -15.30 6.35
CA CYS A 72 3.32 -15.19 6.89
C CYS A 72 2.34 -16.16 6.20
N LEU A 73 2.46 -16.34 4.89
CA LEU A 73 1.57 -17.23 4.13
C LEU A 73 1.90 -18.72 4.37
N GLU A 74 3.18 -19.06 4.42
CA GLU A 74 3.66 -20.43 4.49
C GLU A 74 3.77 -20.93 5.94
N ALA A 75 4.55 -20.25 6.78
CA ALA A 75 4.82 -20.69 8.16
C ALA A 75 3.68 -20.32 9.12
N GLN A 76 3.12 -19.11 8.98
CA GLN A 76 2.08 -18.62 9.90
C GLN A 76 0.65 -18.89 9.40
N LEU A 77 0.50 -19.45 8.20
CA LEU A 77 -0.78 -19.80 7.57
C LEU A 77 -1.79 -18.63 7.54
N MET A 78 -1.29 -17.40 7.43
CA MET A 78 -2.11 -16.20 7.43
C MET A 78 -2.88 -16.04 6.13
N THR A 79 -4.05 -15.40 6.21
CA THR A 79 -4.75 -14.85 5.04
C THR A 79 -4.09 -13.55 4.59
N ILE A 80 -4.26 -13.16 3.32
CA ILE A 80 -3.70 -11.90 2.79
C ILE A 80 -4.09 -10.66 3.63
N ALA A 81 -5.32 -10.63 4.15
CA ALA A 81 -5.75 -9.55 5.03
C ALA A 81 -4.97 -9.52 6.37
N GLN A 82 -4.67 -10.69 6.93
CA GLN A 82 -3.84 -10.81 8.13
C GLN A 82 -2.37 -10.46 7.84
N VAL A 83 -1.86 -10.85 6.67
CA VAL A 83 -0.51 -10.44 6.23
C VAL A 83 -0.40 -8.92 6.19
N ALA A 84 -1.35 -8.22 5.57
CA ALA A 84 -1.34 -6.76 5.53
C ALA A 84 -1.40 -6.11 6.92
N ALA A 85 -2.22 -6.67 7.83
CA ALA A 85 -2.27 -6.23 9.22
C ALA A 85 -0.94 -6.49 9.96
N HIS A 86 -0.32 -7.64 9.73
CA HIS A 86 0.97 -8.01 10.32
C HIS A 86 2.09 -7.09 9.83
N LEU A 87 2.19 -6.87 8.52
CA LEU A 87 3.15 -5.94 7.92
C LEU A 87 3.00 -4.53 8.49
N THR A 88 1.77 -4.08 8.71
CA THR A 88 1.49 -2.80 9.37
C THR A 88 1.99 -2.78 10.82
N ALA A 89 1.79 -3.86 11.57
CA ALA A 89 2.25 -3.97 12.96
C ALA A 89 3.77 -3.95 13.10
N ILE A 90 4.51 -4.46 12.11
CA ILE A 90 5.99 -4.44 12.10
C ILE A 90 6.57 -3.18 11.43
N GLY A 91 5.76 -2.14 11.23
CA GLY A 91 6.22 -0.85 10.69
C GLY A 91 6.36 -0.78 9.17
N LYS A 92 5.88 -1.80 8.44
CA LYS A 92 5.86 -1.86 6.97
C LYS A 92 4.42 -1.76 6.44
N PRO A 93 3.73 -0.60 6.56
CA PRO A 93 2.32 -0.50 6.22
C PRO A 93 2.08 -0.69 4.73
N VAL A 94 1.33 -1.74 4.38
CA VAL A 94 0.94 -2.09 3.01
C VAL A 94 -0.55 -2.40 2.96
N SER A 95 -1.25 -1.91 1.93
CA SER A 95 -2.66 -2.23 1.76
C SER A 95 -2.86 -3.70 1.40
N SER A 96 -3.96 -4.31 1.87
CA SER A 96 -4.31 -5.68 1.48
C SER A 96 -4.38 -5.87 -0.03
N GLN A 97 -4.86 -4.86 -0.77
CA GLN A 97 -4.91 -4.91 -2.24
C GLN A 97 -3.52 -4.94 -2.87
N SER A 98 -2.56 -4.21 -2.32
CA SER A 98 -1.17 -4.25 -2.76
C SER A 98 -0.57 -5.64 -2.54
N VAL A 99 -0.84 -6.27 -1.38
CA VAL A 99 -0.40 -7.65 -1.10
C VAL A 99 -1.05 -8.63 -2.08
N TYR A 100 -2.35 -8.50 -2.36
CA TYR A 100 -3.03 -9.31 -3.38
C TYR A 100 -2.34 -9.22 -4.75
N ARG A 101 -2.06 -8.01 -5.22
CA ARG A 101 -1.39 -7.79 -6.51
C ARG A 101 0.02 -8.38 -6.52
N ARG A 102 0.77 -8.24 -5.42
CA ARG A 102 2.12 -8.80 -5.32
C ARG A 102 2.07 -10.33 -5.38
N VAL A 103 1.23 -10.95 -4.56
CA VAL A 103 1.05 -12.41 -4.51
C VAL A 103 0.60 -12.98 -5.86
N ALA A 104 -0.20 -12.25 -6.65
CA ALA A 104 -0.62 -12.70 -7.98
C ALA A 104 0.57 -12.93 -8.94
N GLY A 105 1.67 -12.17 -8.77
CA GLY A 105 2.92 -12.32 -9.52
C GLY A 105 3.96 -13.26 -8.91
N MET A 106 3.69 -13.82 -7.73
CA MET A 106 4.59 -14.78 -7.05
C MET A 106 4.47 -16.21 -7.62
N PRO A 107 5.41 -17.11 -7.28
CA PRO A 107 5.36 -18.52 -7.69
C PRO A 107 4.02 -19.21 -7.41
N HIS A 108 3.70 -20.23 -8.21
CA HIS A 108 2.41 -20.93 -8.15
C HIS A 108 2.05 -21.42 -6.74
N TRP A 109 2.99 -22.05 -6.05
CA TRP A 109 2.78 -22.64 -4.73
C TRP A 109 2.41 -21.59 -3.66
N ILE A 110 2.94 -20.36 -3.74
CA ILE A 110 2.55 -19.25 -2.86
C ILE A 110 1.09 -18.86 -3.11
N ARG A 111 0.69 -18.78 -4.38
CA ARG A 111 -0.68 -18.42 -4.76
C ARG A 111 -1.67 -19.48 -4.28
N GLU A 112 -1.32 -20.75 -4.40
CA GLU A 112 -2.12 -21.85 -3.86
C GLU A 112 -2.22 -21.80 -2.34
N ARG A 113 -1.10 -21.57 -1.65
CA ARG A 113 -1.08 -21.43 -0.19
C ARG A 113 -2.00 -20.30 0.28
N ALA A 114 -1.91 -19.12 -0.35
CA ALA A 114 -2.78 -17.99 -0.03
C ALA A 114 -4.28 -18.32 -0.24
N ARG A 115 -4.62 -19.03 -1.33
CA ARG A 115 -6.00 -19.50 -1.57
C ARG A 115 -6.45 -20.50 -0.52
N ALA A 116 -5.61 -21.47 -0.18
CA ALA A 116 -5.89 -22.49 0.83
C ALA A 116 -6.13 -21.87 2.21
N ASN A 117 -5.28 -20.94 2.65
CA ASN A 117 -5.44 -20.22 3.91
C ASN A 117 -6.78 -19.46 3.95
N GLY A 118 -7.12 -18.77 2.85
CA GLY A 118 -8.40 -18.08 2.71
C GLY A 118 -9.60 -19.02 2.77
N ALA A 119 -9.54 -20.18 2.12
CA ALA A 119 -10.58 -21.19 2.15
C ALA A 119 -10.76 -21.79 3.54
N ALA A 120 -9.66 -22.18 4.20
CA ALA A 120 -9.68 -22.70 5.56
C ALA A 120 -10.30 -21.70 6.54
N ARG A 121 -9.94 -20.42 6.43
CA ARG A 121 -10.52 -19.36 7.27
C ARG A 121 -12.04 -19.24 7.06
N ARG A 122 -12.52 -19.22 5.81
CA ARG A 122 -13.97 -19.16 5.52
C ARG A 122 -14.71 -20.37 6.08
N SER A 123 -14.17 -21.57 5.89
CA SER A 123 -14.74 -22.81 6.44
C SER A 123 -14.83 -22.77 7.97
N ALA A 124 -13.77 -22.32 8.65
CA ALA A 124 -13.76 -22.17 10.10
C ALA A 124 -14.77 -21.12 10.60
N VAL A 125 -14.92 -19.99 9.92
CA VAL A 125 -15.94 -18.97 10.25
C VAL A 125 -17.35 -19.52 10.06
N ALA A 126 -17.62 -20.17 8.93
CA ALA A 126 -18.93 -20.77 8.66
C ALA A 126 -19.30 -21.83 9.71
N ALA A 127 -18.34 -22.67 10.12
CA ALA A 127 -18.55 -23.66 11.17
C ALA A 127 -18.90 -23.00 12.52
N ARG A 128 -18.20 -21.93 12.90
CA ARG A 128 -18.52 -21.18 14.14
C ARG A 128 -19.90 -20.54 14.08
N MET A 129 -20.27 -19.96 12.94
CA MET A 129 -21.59 -19.34 12.77
C MET A 129 -22.72 -20.36 12.89
N ARG A 130 -22.57 -21.53 12.25
CA ARG A 130 -23.52 -22.64 12.38
C ARG A 130 -23.67 -23.11 13.83
N ARG A 131 -22.56 -23.30 14.55
CA ARG A 131 -22.59 -23.67 15.98
C ARG A 131 -23.31 -22.62 16.82
N ARG A 132 -23.05 -21.33 16.58
CA ARG A 132 -23.70 -20.23 17.30
C ARG A 132 -25.22 -20.20 17.05
N GLN A 133 -25.65 -20.46 15.82
CA GLN A 133 -27.08 -20.57 15.51
C GLN A 133 -27.73 -21.76 16.21
N GLN A 134 -27.07 -22.92 16.21
CA GLN A 134 -27.57 -24.11 16.92
C GLN A 134 -27.74 -23.88 18.42
N LEU A 135 -26.79 -23.19 19.07
CA LEU A 135 -26.90 -22.84 20.49
C LEU A 135 -28.08 -21.92 20.77
N LYS A 136 -28.24 -20.86 19.96
CA LYS A 136 -29.40 -19.96 20.07
C LYS A 136 -30.74 -20.67 19.92
N HIS A 137 -30.83 -21.62 19.00
CA HIS A 137 -32.05 -22.41 18.82
C HIS A 137 -32.34 -23.35 20.00
N LYS A 138 -31.30 -23.87 20.67
CA LYS A 138 -31.46 -24.70 21.87
C LYS A 138 -31.82 -23.89 23.12
N GLU A 139 -31.38 -22.65 23.22
CA GLU A 139 -31.74 -21.75 24.34
C GLU A 139 -33.17 -21.20 24.22
N ALA A 140 -33.75 -21.24 23.03
CA ALA A 140 -35.09 -20.74 22.73
C ALA A 140 -36.18 -21.83 22.71
N ALA A 141 -35.80 -23.10 22.89
CA ALA A 141 -36.69 -24.28 22.94
C ALA A 141 -36.72 -24.85 24.35
#